data_AF-A0A2D6CWW2-F1
#
_entry.id   AF-A0A2D6CWW2-F1
#
_cell.length_a   1.000
_cell.length_b   1.000
_cell.length_c   1.000
_cell.angle_alpha   90.00
_cell.angle_beta   90.00
_cell.angle_gamma   90.00
#
_symmetry.space_group_name_H-M   'P 1'
#
loop_
_entity.id
_entity.type
_entity.pdbx_description
1 polymer ?
#
loop_
_entity_poly.entity_id
_entity_poly.type
_entity_poly.pdbx_seq_one_letter_code
_entity_poly.pdbx_strand_id
1 'polypeptide(L)'
;MKTDFYRVLQVHPEADQQTIQAAYRSLSRRMHPDKNQDRREWAEQRTQALNEAYSVLGDVQRRLAFDREREEALQTGPSAGRRPMGGPMGGRPPTGGARVSEAGEYSASVANLRRLEEELFRAKQENHTLRMQCEELAAQVASREKELVATRTRLTDSDAQRRRMEQSLGVAEKQRDILRGKLDEDARAEPQQTETRAPERPAASTSRPPRAQARAASTASRGPRTIELPGGQLTMPFVSIPGGSFRMGSVHGDAPEQPVHEVHVDAFRMSATLVTGKQFAAFLRAKPRWSKRAASPGRHADYLREFQGDTPPRGRESAPVTHIGWMAAAAFCEWAGCALPTEAQWEYAAQGGEAHGYGTRNGTLHSRLANYGGTAGSVTDVRKHPANPFGLYDMAGNAWEWCADEYDAEFYASDAASETNPFCGMPVAFRDGDWADADPSVRRVIRGGSWQSLSADVRVAARASQMASLPSGFCGFRCVFVED
;
A
#
# COMPACT_ATOMS: atom_id res chain seq x y z
N MET A 1 1.20 -30.96 -16.33
CA MET A 1 0.26 -30.47 -15.29
C MET A 1 -0.93 -29.84 -16.00
N LYS A 2 -2.17 -30.18 -15.64
CA LYS A 2 -3.36 -29.48 -16.16
C LYS A 2 -3.29 -28.00 -15.74
N THR A 3 -3.70 -27.08 -16.62
CA THR A 3 -3.77 -25.64 -16.32
C THR A 3 -4.71 -25.39 -15.14
N ASP A 4 -4.22 -24.75 -14.08
CA ASP A 4 -5.05 -24.37 -12.94
C ASP A 4 -5.86 -23.11 -13.29
N PHE A 5 -7.12 -23.29 -13.71
CA PHE A 5 -7.99 -22.19 -14.15
C PHE A 5 -8.26 -21.16 -13.05
N TYR A 6 -8.18 -21.54 -11.77
CA TYR A 6 -8.32 -20.59 -10.65
C TYR A 6 -7.15 -19.60 -10.62
N ARG A 7 -5.93 -20.06 -10.95
CA ARG A 7 -4.75 -19.18 -11.09
C ARG A 7 -4.89 -18.26 -12.30
N VAL A 8 -5.44 -18.74 -13.41
CA VAL A 8 -5.66 -17.93 -14.62
C VAL A 8 -6.62 -16.78 -14.36
N LEU A 9 -7.74 -17.06 -13.68
CA LEU A 9 -8.72 -16.02 -13.30
C LEU A 9 -8.34 -15.23 -12.05
N GLN A 10 -7.20 -15.53 -11.41
CA GLN A 10 -6.76 -14.88 -10.16
C GLN A 10 -7.90 -14.85 -9.13
N VAL A 11 -8.48 -16.03 -8.87
CA VAL A 11 -9.54 -16.25 -7.88
C VAL A 11 -9.25 -17.52 -7.07
N HIS A 12 -9.71 -17.56 -5.83
CA HIS A 12 -9.56 -18.75 -4.97
C HIS A 12 -10.43 -19.92 -5.46
N PRO A 13 -10.03 -21.20 -5.28
CA PRO A 13 -10.87 -22.36 -5.62
C PRO A 13 -12.25 -22.37 -4.96
N GLU A 14 -12.40 -21.72 -3.80
CA GLU A 14 -13.70 -21.57 -3.10
C GLU A 14 -14.46 -20.29 -3.46
N ALA A 15 -13.97 -19.49 -4.42
CA ALA A 15 -14.63 -18.25 -4.81
C ALA A 15 -16.08 -18.50 -5.27
N ASP A 16 -17.01 -17.63 -4.92
CA ASP A 16 -18.38 -17.74 -5.42
C ASP A 16 -18.50 -17.35 -6.91
N GLN A 17 -19.65 -17.64 -7.50
CA GLN A 17 -19.89 -17.38 -8.93
C GLN A 17 -19.80 -15.90 -9.29
N GLN A 18 -20.24 -15.02 -8.40
CA GLN A 18 -20.21 -13.58 -8.61
C GLN A 18 -18.77 -13.05 -8.65
N THR A 19 -17.90 -13.60 -7.80
CA THR A 19 -16.48 -13.31 -7.73
C THR A 19 -15.78 -13.77 -9.00
N ILE A 20 -16.03 -15.01 -9.45
CA ILE A 20 -15.45 -15.55 -10.67
C ILE A 20 -15.82 -14.67 -11.86
N GLN A 21 -17.09 -14.27 -11.95
CA GLN A 21 -17.58 -13.39 -13.01
C GLN A 21 -16.97 -11.98 -12.92
N ALA A 22 -16.88 -11.41 -11.72
CA ALA A 22 -16.30 -10.09 -11.51
C ALA A 22 -14.79 -10.07 -11.86
N ALA A 23 -14.05 -11.09 -11.45
CA ALA A 23 -12.63 -11.26 -11.77
C ALA A 23 -12.41 -11.39 -13.28
N TYR A 24 -13.20 -12.22 -13.97
CA TYR A 24 -13.17 -12.32 -15.43
C TYR A 24 -13.41 -10.95 -16.09
N ARG A 25 -14.49 -10.25 -15.75
CA ARG A 25 -14.77 -8.91 -16.32
C ARG A 25 -13.64 -7.92 -16.07
N SER A 26 -13.05 -7.95 -14.87
CA SER A 26 -11.95 -7.06 -14.50
C SER A 26 -10.70 -7.37 -15.32
N LEU A 27 -10.30 -8.64 -15.36
CA LEU A 27 -9.13 -9.11 -16.09
C LEU A 27 -9.26 -8.92 -17.60
N SER A 28 -10.42 -9.24 -18.19
CA SER A 28 -10.66 -9.02 -19.62
C SER A 28 -10.56 -7.53 -19.98
N ARG A 29 -11.01 -6.61 -19.12
CA ARG A 29 -10.85 -5.16 -19.35
C ARG A 29 -9.41 -4.70 -19.21
N ARG A 30 -8.62 -5.28 -18.31
CA ARG A 30 -7.22 -4.91 -18.07
C ARG A 30 -6.29 -5.48 -19.14
N MET A 31 -6.55 -6.71 -19.57
CA MET A 31 -5.70 -7.49 -20.47
C MET A 31 -6.18 -7.47 -21.93
N HIS A 32 -7.19 -6.66 -22.27
CA HIS A 32 -7.72 -6.58 -23.64
C HIS A 32 -6.63 -6.13 -24.63
N PRO A 33 -6.55 -6.71 -25.85
CA PRO A 33 -5.59 -6.30 -26.87
C PRO A 33 -5.62 -4.80 -27.18
N ASP A 34 -6.81 -4.20 -27.21
CA ASP A 34 -6.97 -2.76 -27.49
C ASP A 34 -6.30 -1.84 -26.45
N LYS A 35 -6.13 -2.31 -25.20
CA LYS A 35 -5.46 -1.57 -24.12
C LYS A 35 -3.97 -1.89 -23.99
N ASN A 36 -3.50 -2.94 -24.63
CA ASN A 36 -2.12 -3.45 -24.55
C ASN A 36 -1.56 -3.64 -25.97
N GLN A 37 -1.67 -2.58 -26.79
CA GLN A 37 -1.28 -2.63 -28.21
C GLN A 37 0.21 -2.86 -28.40
N ASP A 38 1.02 -2.41 -27.42
CA ASP A 38 2.47 -2.65 -27.31
C ASP A 38 2.81 -4.14 -27.13
N ARG A 39 1.87 -4.94 -26.58
CA ARG A 39 2.04 -6.37 -26.29
C ARG A 39 0.83 -7.17 -26.75
N ARG A 40 0.43 -6.94 -28.00
CA ARG A 40 -0.80 -7.48 -28.57
C ARG A 40 -0.88 -9.00 -28.52
N GLU A 41 0.18 -9.71 -28.93
CA GLU A 41 0.19 -11.18 -28.91
C GLU A 41 0.06 -11.76 -27.49
N TRP A 42 0.74 -11.15 -26.51
CA TRP A 42 0.59 -11.52 -25.10
C TRP A 42 -0.83 -11.27 -24.59
N ALA A 43 -1.43 -10.14 -24.97
CA ALA A 43 -2.79 -9.76 -24.58
C ALA A 43 -3.83 -10.69 -25.20
N GLU A 44 -3.65 -11.10 -26.46
CA GLU A 44 -4.49 -12.08 -27.15
C GLU A 44 -4.39 -13.47 -26.47
N GLN A 45 -3.17 -13.94 -26.19
CA GLN A 45 -2.95 -15.21 -25.47
C GLN A 45 -3.57 -15.17 -24.06
N ARG A 46 -3.43 -14.05 -23.33
CA ARG A 46 -4.05 -13.91 -22.01
C ARG A 46 -5.57 -13.81 -22.09
N THR A 47 -6.11 -13.10 -23.06
CA THR A 47 -7.55 -13.04 -23.28
C THR A 47 -8.11 -14.42 -23.61
N GLN A 48 -7.42 -15.21 -24.45
CA GLN A 48 -7.79 -16.58 -24.73
C GLN A 48 -7.78 -17.47 -23.48
N ALA A 49 -6.71 -17.41 -22.68
CA ALA A 49 -6.63 -18.17 -21.44
C ALA A 49 -7.72 -17.76 -20.43
N LEU A 50 -8.04 -16.47 -20.33
CA LEU A 50 -9.13 -15.97 -19.48
C LEU A 50 -10.49 -16.50 -19.94
N ASN A 51 -10.75 -16.49 -21.26
CA ASN A 51 -11.99 -16.99 -21.84
C ASN A 51 -12.15 -18.50 -21.62
N GLU A 52 -11.07 -19.27 -21.81
CA GLU A 52 -11.06 -20.70 -21.55
C GLU A 52 -11.33 -21.00 -20.07
N ALA A 53 -10.60 -20.34 -19.16
CA ALA A 53 -10.79 -20.50 -17.73
C ALA A 53 -12.22 -20.14 -17.29
N TYR A 54 -12.78 -19.04 -17.82
CA TYR A 54 -14.16 -18.64 -17.55
C TYR A 54 -15.19 -19.57 -18.19
N SER A 55 -14.90 -20.22 -19.32
CA SER A 55 -15.81 -21.20 -19.94
C SER A 55 -16.03 -22.46 -19.07
N VAL A 56 -15.09 -22.73 -18.17
CA VAL A 56 -15.12 -23.82 -17.19
C VAL A 56 -15.63 -23.32 -15.84
N LEU A 57 -14.99 -22.31 -15.26
CA LEU A 57 -15.32 -21.81 -13.92
C LEU A 57 -16.60 -20.95 -13.88
N GLY A 58 -16.99 -20.37 -15.01
CA GLY A 58 -18.19 -19.54 -15.18
C GLY A 58 -19.50 -20.34 -15.25
N ASP A 59 -19.44 -21.66 -15.38
CA ASP A 59 -20.59 -22.58 -15.32
C ASP A 59 -20.47 -23.50 -14.10
N VAL A 60 -21.54 -23.59 -13.31
CA VAL A 60 -21.53 -24.33 -12.04
C VAL A 60 -21.27 -25.83 -12.25
N GLN A 61 -21.83 -26.44 -13.29
CA GLN A 61 -21.68 -27.87 -13.54
C GLN A 61 -20.27 -28.21 -14.04
N ARG A 62 -19.75 -27.40 -14.95
CA ARG A 62 -18.37 -27.55 -15.47
C ARG A 62 -17.33 -27.31 -14.38
N ARG A 63 -17.55 -26.32 -13.52
CA ARG A 63 -16.70 -26.07 -12.35
C ARG A 63 -16.69 -27.26 -11.41
N LEU A 64 -17.85 -27.83 -11.06
CA LEU A 64 -17.93 -29.02 -10.21
C LEU A 64 -17.20 -30.22 -10.81
N ALA A 65 -17.26 -30.41 -12.13
CA ALA A 65 -16.50 -31.45 -12.82
C ALA A 65 -14.98 -31.20 -12.74
N PHE A 66 -14.56 -29.96 -12.99
CA PHE A 66 -13.17 -29.56 -12.87
C PHE A 66 -12.63 -29.72 -11.44
N ASP A 67 -13.42 -29.37 -10.43
CA ASP A 67 -13.03 -29.48 -9.02
C ASP A 67 -12.85 -30.95 -8.60
N ARG A 68 -13.75 -31.86 -9.05
CA ARG A 68 -13.58 -33.32 -8.83
C ARG A 68 -12.28 -33.83 -9.43
N GLU A 69 -12.01 -33.50 -10.70
CA GLU A 69 -10.77 -33.94 -11.36
C GLU A 69 -9.52 -33.35 -10.69
N ARG A 70 -9.61 -32.11 -10.21
CA ARG A 70 -8.52 -31.42 -9.51
C ARG A 70 -8.24 -32.06 -8.15
N GLU A 71 -9.28 -32.46 -7.42
CA GLU A 71 -9.17 -33.13 -6.13
C GLU A 71 -8.60 -34.56 -6.28
N GLU A 72 -9.06 -35.32 -7.27
CA GLU A 72 -8.50 -36.62 -7.63
C GLU A 72 -7.00 -36.52 -7.96
N ALA A 73 -6.61 -35.52 -8.76
CA ALA A 73 -5.20 -35.29 -9.11
C ALA A 73 -4.32 -34.93 -7.89
N LEU A 74 -4.88 -34.24 -6.90
CA LEU A 74 -4.21 -33.91 -5.63
C LEU A 74 -4.06 -35.14 -4.72
N GLN A 75 -5.04 -36.05 -4.73
CA GLN A 75 -5.00 -37.30 -3.97
C GLN A 75 -4.03 -38.33 -4.57
N THR A 76 -3.83 -38.32 -5.89
CA THR A 76 -2.91 -39.23 -6.60
C THR A 76 -1.47 -38.71 -6.72
N GLY A 77 -1.05 -37.78 -5.84
CA GLY A 77 0.34 -37.30 -5.77
C GLY A 77 1.37 -38.45 -5.63
N PRO A 78 2.65 -38.22 -6.00
CA PRO A 78 3.59 -39.29 -6.33
C PRO A 78 3.88 -40.17 -5.11
N SER A 79 3.19 -41.31 -5.03
CA SER A 79 3.44 -42.31 -4.00
C SER A 79 4.73 -43.05 -4.32
N ALA A 80 5.68 -42.97 -3.38
CA ALA A 80 6.92 -43.72 -3.37
C ALA A 80 6.66 -45.22 -3.56
N GLY A 81 7.56 -45.87 -4.31
CA GLY A 81 7.38 -47.19 -4.87
C GLY A 81 6.91 -48.26 -3.88
N ARG A 82 5.83 -48.95 -4.27
CA ARG A 82 5.54 -50.32 -3.84
C ARG A 82 5.43 -51.20 -5.06
N ARG A 83 6.47 -52.00 -5.29
CA ARG A 83 6.43 -53.15 -6.21
C ARG A 83 5.54 -54.25 -5.58
N PRO A 84 4.69 -54.92 -6.35
CA PRO A 84 4.32 -56.29 -6.05
C PRO A 84 5.13 -57.26 -6.90
N MET A 85 5.62 -58.28 -6.22
CA MET A 85 6.38 -59.42 -6.73
C MET A 85 5.49 -60.39 -7.51
N GLY A 86 5.98 -60.81 -8.68
CA GLY A 86 6.01 -62.18 -9.22
C GLY A 86 4.74 -63.07 -9.28
N GLY A 87 4.40 -63.51 -10.49
CA GLY A 87 3.63 -64.76 -10.75
C GLY A 87 3.20 -64.91 -12.23
N PRO A 88 3.46 -66.03 -12.94
CA PRO A 88 3.51 -66.04 -14.42
C PRO A 88 2.40 -66.83 -15.14
N MET A 89 2.43 -66.71 -16.48
CA MET A 89 1.94 -67.61 -17.55
C MET A 89 0.53 -67.41 -18.15
N GLY A 90 0.53 -67.13 -19.48
CA GLY A 90 -0.16 -67.98 -20.46
C GLY A 90 -1.37 -67.41 -21.18
N GLY A 91 -1.23 -67.06 -22.48
CA GLY A 91 -2.37 -66.88 -23.39
C GLY A 91 -2.05 -66.14 -24.69
N ARG A 92 -2.07 -66.86 -25.83
CA ARG A 92 -1.85 -66.40 -27.21
C ARG A 92 -2.89 -65.36 -27.71
N PRO A 93 -2.59 -64.59 -28.79
CA PRO A 93 -3.42 -63.48 -29.26
C PRO A 93 -4.41 -63.90 -30.36
N PRO A 94 -5.43 -63.07 -30.67
CA PRO A 94 -5.99 -62.99 -32.01
C PRO A 94 -5.58 -61.70 -32.72
N THR A 95 -5.33 -61.89 -34.00
CA THR A 95 -5.05 -60.92 -35.06
C THR A 95 -6.24 -60.02 -35.39
N GLY A 96 -5.97 -58.75 -35.73
CA GLY A 96 -6.83 -58.00 -36.64
C GLY A 96 -6.92 -56.49 -36.39
N GLY A 97 -6.31 -55.70 -37.27
CA GLY A 97 -6.87 -54.40 -37.68
C GLY A 97 -6.20 -53.13 -37.14
N ALA A 98 -5.78 -52.29 -38.09
CA ALA A 98 -5.49 -50.85 -37.99
C ALA A 98 -4.24 -50.41 -37.20
N ARG A 99 -3.08 -50.41 -37.88
CA ARG A 99 -2.02 -49.42 -37.58
C ARG A 99 -2.40 -48.09 -38.23
N VAL A 100 -3.01 -47.21 -37.44
CA VAL A 100 -3.06 -45.77 -37.73
C VAL A 100 -1.82 -45.14 -37.07
N SER A 101 -1.25 -44.16 -37.76
CA SER A 101 0.05 -43.52 -37.54
C SER A 101 0.12 -42.58 -36.32
N GLU A 102 -0.15 -43.05 -35.10
CA GLU A 102 -0.05 -42.22 -33.89
C GLU A 102 1.39 -41.86 -33.47
N ALA A 103 2.40 -42.61 -33.93
CA ALA A 103 3.80 -42.35 -33.57
C ALA A 103 4.39 -41.08 -34.22
N GLY A 104 3.85 -40.64 -35.36
CA GLY A 104 4.33 -39.45 -36.09
C GLY A 104 3.84 -38.14 -35.47
N GLU A 105 2.57 -38.10 -35.02
CA GLU A 105 1.95 -36.91 -34.43
C GLU A 105 2.47 -36.63 -33.01
N TYR A 106 2.81 -37.68 -32.26
CA TYR A 106 3.42 -37.54 -30.93
C TYR A 106 4.85 -36.97 -31.01
N SER A 107 5.64 -37.40 -32.00
CA SER A 107 6.99 -36.88 -32.25
C SER A 107 6.98 -35.42 -32.68
N ALA A 108 6.03 -35.02 -33.54
CA ALA A 108 5.86 -33.63 -33.97
C ALA A 108 5.41 -32.73 -32.80
N SER A 109 4.52 -33.23 -31.94
CA SER A 109 4.03 -32.50 -30.77
C SER A 109 5.12 -32.25 -29.72
N VAL A 110 6.01 -33.24 -29.48
CA VAL A 110 7.15 -33.07 -28.57
C VAL A 110 8.19 -32.10 -29.14
N ALA A 111 8.43 -32.11 -30.45
CA ALA A 111 9.31 -31.15 -31.11
C ALA A 111 8.75 -29.71 -31.03
N ASN A 112 7.44 -29.54 -31.22
CA ASN A 112 6.76 -28.25 -31.07
C ASN A 112 6.82 -27.73 -29.63
N LEU A 113 6.65 -28.60 -28.63
CA LEU A 113 6.77 -28.24 -27.21
C LEU A 113 8.18 -27.73 -26.87
N ARG A 114 9.24 -28.43 -27.31
CA ARG A 114 10.62 -28.00 -27.08
C ARG A 114 10.92 -26.65 -27.73
N ARG A 115 10.41 -26.45 -28.95
CA ARG A 115 10.53 -25.16 -29.65
C ARG A 115 9.84 -24.03 -28.87
N LEU A 116 8.63 -24.27 -28.37
CA LEU A 116 7.90 -23.28 -27.54
C LEU A 116 8.59 -23.01 -26.21
N GLU A 117 9.23 -24.00 -25.60
CA GLU A 117 10.03 -23.83 -24.38
C GLU A 117 11.27 -22.96 -24.63
N GLU A 118 11.96 -23.16 -25.75
CA GLU A 118 13.11 -22.34 -26.17
C GLU A 118 12.68 -20.89 -26.50
N GLU A 119 11.56 -20.72 -27.20
CA GLU A 119 10.98 -19.41 -27.51
C GLU A 119 10.54 -18.68 -26.22
N LEU A 120 9.92 -19.39 -25.27
CA LEU A 120 9.54 -18.85 -23.96
C LEU A 120 10.77 -18.46 -23.13
N PHE A 121 11.85 -19.25 -23.19
CA PHE A 121 13.09 -18.93 -22.48
C PHE A 121 13.74 -17.66 -23.04
N ARG A 122 13.81 -17.51 -24.38
CA ARG A 122 14.30 -16.28 -25.02
C ARG A 122 13.43 -15.07 -24.68
N ALA A 123 12.10 -15.22 -24.74
CA ALA A 123 11.17 -14.15 -24.40
C ALA A 123 11.27 -13.70 -22.93
N LYS A 124 11.59 -14.63 -22.01
CA LYS A 124 11.88 -14.32 -20.60
C LYS A 124 13.19 -13.55 -20.44
N GLN A 125 14.24 -13.92 -21.17
CA GLN A 125 15.51 -13.18 -21.16
C GLN A 125 15.32 -11.77 -21.71
N GLU A 126 14.61 -11.62 -22.83
CA GLU A 126 14.31 -10.29 -23.40
C GLU A 126 13.45 -9.43 -22.46
N ASN A 127 12.43 -10.00 -21.80
CA ASN A 127 11.65 -9.28 -20.79
C ASN A 127 12.51 -8.84 -19.59
N HIS A 128 13.46 -9.67 -19.17
CA HIS A 128 14.37 -9.31 -18.10
C HIS A 128 15.27 -8.14 -18.52
N THR A 129 15.85 -8.19 -19.72
CA THR A 129 16.66 -7.09 -20.28
C THR A 129 15.84 -5.80 -20.41
N LEU A 130 14.60 -5.88 -20.91
CA LEU A 130 13.72 -4.70 -21.02
C LEU A 130 13.35 -4.12 -19.65
N ARG A 131 13.16 -4.95 -18.62
CA ARG A 131 12.93 -4.47 -17.25
C ARG A 131 14.14 -3.70 -16.71
N MET A 132 15.34 -4.23 -16.90
CA MET A 132 16.57 -3.54 -16.52
C MET A 132 16.71 -2.19 -17.26
N GLN A 133 16.39 -2.14 -18.55
CA GLN A 133 16.40 -0.89 -19.32
C GLN A 133 15.33 0.11 -18.85
N CYS A 134 14.14 -0.36 -18.47
CA CYS A 134 13.10 0.49 -17.90
C CYS A 134 13.50 1.06 -16.54
N GLU A 135 14.17 0.26 -15.69
CA GLU A 135 14.69 0.70 -14.39
C GLU A 135 15.80 1.73 -14.56
N GLU A 136 16.71 1.52 -15.52
CA GLU A 136 17.76 2.49 -15.86
C GLU A 136 17.17 3.81 -16.38
N LEU A 137 16.20 3.76 -17.28
CA LEU A 137 15.48 4.95 -17.77
C LEU A 137 14.73 5.67 -16.64
N ALA A 138 14.10 4.93 -15.72
CA ALA A 138 13.44 5.53 -14.57
C ALA A 138 14.43 6.26 -13.65
N ALA A 139 15.62 5.69 -13.44
CA ALA A 139 16.69 6.33 -12.68
C ALA A 139 17.20 7.60 -13.39
N GLN A 140 17.35 7.58 -14.72
CA GLN A 140 17.73 8.75 -15.51
C GLN A 140 16.68 9.87 -15.43
N VAL A 141 15.38 9.53 -15.52
CA VAL A 141 14.28 10.50 -15.36
C VAL A 141 14.30 11.12 -13.97
N ALA A 142 14.43 10.31 -12.90
CA ALA A 142 14.51 10.81 -11.53
C ALA A 142 15.71 11.75 -11.33
N SER A 143 16.86 11.44 -11.93
CA SER A 143 18.04 12.33 -11.91
C SER A 143 17.75 13.66 -12.61
N ARG A 144 17.10 13.62 -13.78
CA ARG A 144 16.74 14.83 -14.56
C ARG A 144 15.74 15.70 -13.81
N GLU A 145 14.79 15.10 -13.11
CA GLU A 145 13.82 15.82 -12.28
C GLU A 145 14.51 16.53 -11.12
N LYS A 146 15.49 15.89 -10.45
CA LYS A 146 16.31 16.55 -9.42
C LYS A 146 17.06 17.76 -9.96
N GLU A 147 17.65 17.65 -11.15
CA GLU A 147 18.31 18.79 -11.83
C GLU A 147 17.33 19.93 -12.15
N LEU A 148 16.13 19.60 -12.62
CA LEU A 148 15.08 20.58 -12.92
C LEU A 148 14.57 21.28 -11.67
N VAL A 149 14.37 20.55 -10.57
CA VAL A 149 13.98 21.13 -9.27
C VAL A 149 15.07 22.06 -8.76
N ALA A 150 16.33 21.63 -8.77
CA ALA A 150 17.46 22.47 -8.35
C ALA A 150 17.58 23.74 -9.20
N THR A 151 17.32 23.64 -10.51
CA THR A 151 17.31 24.80 -11.42
C THR A 151 16.14 25.73 -11.14
N ARG A 152 14.94 25.18 -10.87
CA ARG A 152 13.77 25.95 -10.48
C ARG A 152 14.00 26.71 -9.17
N THR A 153 14.59 26.08 -8.16
CA THR A 153 14.93 26.75 -6.90
C THR A 153 15.89 27.91 -7.13
N ARG A 154 16.97 27.70 -7.91
CA ARG A 154 17.92 28.78 -8.26
C ARG A 154 17.24 29.97 -8.96
N LEU A 155 16.30 29.71 -9.87
CA LEU A 155 15.52 30.78 -10.52
C LEU A 155 14.61 31.51 -9.53
N THR A 156 14.00 30.80 -8.59
CA THR A 156 13.10 31.39 -7.58
C THR A 156 13.89 32.25 -6.58
N ASP A 157 15.07 31.79 -6.16
CA ASP A 157 15.98 32.55 -5.30
C ASP A 157 16.52 33.80 -6.01
N SER A 158 16.85 33.69 -7.30
CA SER A 158 17.25 34.82 -8.14
C SER A 158 16.14 35.88 -8.26
N ASP A 159 14.89 35.44 -8.47
CA ASP A 159 13.73 36.34 -8.48
C ASP A 159 13.47 36.99 -7.11
N ALA A 160 13.67 36.26 -6.01
CA ALA A 160 13.56 36.81 -4.67
C ALA A 160 14.67 37.84 -4.38
N GLN A 161 15.90 37.56 -4.82
CA GLN A 161 17.03 38.47 -4.70
C GLN A 161 16.81 39.76 -5.52
N ARG A 162 16.27 39.63 -6.74
CA ARG A 162 15.88 40.77 -7.57
C ARG A 162 14.83 41.66 -6.88
N ARG A 163 13.78 41.08 -6.31
CA ARG A 163 12.75 41.84 -5.57
C ARG A 163 13.30 42.54 -4.34
N ARG A 164 14.23 41.90 -3.61
CA ARG A 164 14.92 42.54 -2.46
C ARG A 164 15.77 43.73 -2.91
N MET A 165 16.48 43.60 -4.03
CA MET A 165 17.22 44.71 -4.63
C MET A 165 16.29 45.86 -5.03
N GLU A 166 15.17 45.58 -5.70
CA GLU A 166 14.17 46.58 -6.08
C GLU A 166 13.56 47.29 -4.87
N GLN A 167 13.25 46.56 -3.79
CA GLN A 167 12.80 47.15 -2.53
C GLN A 167 13.88 48.02 -1.86
N SER A 168 15.12 47.53 -1.84
CA SER A 168 16.25 48.29 -1.26
C SER A 168 16.54 49.57 -2.05
N LEU A 169 16.40 49.52 -3.37
CA LEU A 169 16.52 50.68 -4.26
C LEU A 169 15.42 51.70 -3.97
N GLY A 170 14.16 51.25 -3.84
CA GLY A 170 13.04 52.13 -3.49
C GLY A 170 13.16 52.76 -2.10
N VAL A 171 13.77 52.06 -1.13
CA VAL A 171 14.09 52.63 0.19
C VAL A 171 15.21 53.67 0.07
N ALA A 172 16.26 53.38 -0.71
CA ALA A 172 17.36 54.31 -0.94
C ALA A 172 16.91 55.60 -1.66
N GLU A 173 15.98 55.49 -2.62
CA GLU A 173 15.38 56.63 -3.31
C GLU A 173 14.58 57.51 -2.36
N LYS A 174 13.73 56.92 -1.51
CA LYS A 174 13.00 57.67 -0.47
C LYS A 174 13.93 58.35 0.53
N GLN A 175 14.99 57.67 0.95
CA GLN A 175 15.98 58.24 1.88
C GLN A 175 16.71 59.42 1.23
N ARG A 176 17.06 59.33 -0.05
CA ARG A 176 17.66 60.41 -0.83
C ARG A 176 16.73 61.62 -0.90
N ASP A 177 15.44 61.41 -1.14
CA ASP A 177 14.46 62.50 -1.24
C ASP A 177 14.23 63.18 0.12
N ILE A 178 14.20 62.40 1.22
CA ILE A 178 14.15 62.93 2.59
C ILE A 178 15.41 63.75 2.90
N LEU A 179 16.59 63.23 2.58
CA LEU A 179 17.85 63.94 2.80
C LEU A 179 17.94 65.23 1.99
N ARG A 180 17.43 65.22 0.75
CA ARG A 180 17.33 66.43 -0.08
C ARG A 180 16.41 67.47 0.57
N GLY A 181 15.25 67.05 1.06
CA GLY A 181 14.34 67.92 1.81
C GLY A 181 14.96 68.48 3.10
N LYS A 182 15.71 67.65 3.84
CA LYS A 182 16.45 68.10 5.04
C LYS A 182 17.59 69.06 4.72
N LEU A 183 18.32 68.86 3.63
CA LEU A 183 19.33 69.81 3.15
C LEU A 183 18.70 71.16 2.78
N ASP A 184 17.49 71.15 2.20
CA ASP A 184 16.73 72.37 1.89
C ASP A 184 16.16 73.05 3.16
N GLU A 185 15.88 72.29 4.23
CA GLU A 185 15.45 72.79 5.55
C GLU A 185 16.62 73.29 6.42
N ASP A 186 17.75 72.56 6.45
CA ASP A 186 18.96 72.92 7.19
C ASP A 186 19.64 74.16 6.58
N ALA A 187 19.52 74.38 5.26
CA ALA A 187 19.90 75.64 4.61
C ALA A 187 19.06 76.85 5.10
N ARG A 188 17.96 76.62 5.82
CA ARG A 188 17.03 77.65 6.34
C ARG A 188 17.05 77.81 7.86
N ALA A 189 17.80 77.00 8.63
CA ALA A 189 17.74 76.99 10.09
C ALA A 189 19.11 77.17 10.76
N GLU A 190 19.24 78.21 11.60
CA GLU A 190 20.41 78.43 12.49
C GLU A 190 20.33 77.57 13.77
N PRO A 191 21.46 77.19 14.41
CA PRO A 191 21.49 76.08 15.36
C PRO A 191 21.38 76.49 16.85
N GLN A 192 20.61 75.71 17.63
CA GLN A 192 20.66 75.68 19.09
C GLN A 192 20.97 74.26 19.60
N GLN A 193 21.85 74.17 20.61
CA GLN A 193 22.35 72.94 21.23
C GLN A 193 21.38 72.43 22.32
N THR A 194 21.30 71.11 22.52
CA THR A 194 21.17 70.53 23.88
C THR A 194 21.48 69.03 23.98
N GLU A 195 21.92 68.67 25.19
CA GLU A 195 22.67 67.52 25.68
C GLU A 195 21.96 66.14 25.75
N THR A 196 22.80 65.12 25.91
CA THR A 196 22.55 63.67 25.94
C THR A 196 22.48 63.11 27.37
N ARG A 197 21.68 62.06 27.63
CA ARG A 197 21.92 61.13 28.76
C ARG A 197 21.29 59.74 28.56
N ALA A 198 22.09 58.68 28.73
CA ALA A 198 21.71 57.26 28.80
C ALA A 198 21.43 56.83 30.27
N PRO A 199 20.79 55.65 30.52
CA PRO A 199 21.58 54.53 31.05
C PRO A 199 21.12 53.07 30.75
N GLU A 200 22.13 52.19 30.76
CA GLU A 200 22.37 50.79 31.24
C GLU A 200 21.28 49.71 31.51
N ARG A 201 21.71 48.45 31.25
CA ARG A 201 21.14 47.12 31.60
C ARG A 201 21.56 46.64 33.00
N PRO A 202 20.92 45.59 33.56
CA PRO A 202 21.69 44.35 33.78
C PRO A 202 20.95 42.99 33.64
N ALA A 203 21.81 42.00 33.32
CA ALA A 203 21.94 40.54 33.48
C ALA A 203 20.83 39.59 34.05
N ALA A 204 21.04 38.32 33.64
CA ALA A 204 20.29 37.08 33.84
C ALA A 204 20.58 36.29 35.15
N SER A 205 19.77 35.27 35.46
CA SER A 205 20.16 34.14 36.33
C SER A 205 19.33 32.86 36.14
N THR A 206 20.04 31.84 35.67
CA THR A 206 20.15 30.40 36.03
C THR A 206 18.98 29.45 36.35
N SER A 207 19.27 28.19 35.99
CA SER A 207 18.52 26.93 35.96
C SER A 207 18.99 25.92 37.03
N ARG A 208 18.12 24.93 37.39
CA ARG A 208 18.43 23.47 37.44
C ARG A 208 17.24 22.59 37.90
N PRO A 209 17.18 21.29 37.51
CA PRO A 209 16.10 20.33 37.79
C PRO A 209 16.43 19.41 38.99
N PRO A 210 15.58 18.42 39.38
CA PRO A 210 15.94 17.04 39.01
C PRO A 210 14.83 15.95 38.93
N ARG A 211 15.23 14.88 38.23
CA ARG A 211 15.08 13.42 38.49
C ARG A 211 13.79 12.64 38.19
N ALA A 212 13.99 11.73 37.24
CA ALA A 212 13.30 10.48 37.03
C ALA A 212 13.34 9.52 38.22
N GLN A 213 12.29 8.70 38.34
CA GLN A 213 12.33 7.38 38.97
C GLN A 213 11.61 6.38 38.07
N ALA A 214 12.39 5.43 37.57
CA ALA A 214 11.91 4.20 36.96
C ALA A 214 11.41 3.24 38.04
N ARG A 215 10.31 2.54 37.78
CA ARG A 215 9.90 1.34 38.53
C ARG A 215 9.26 0.31 37.59
N ALA A 216 9.97 -0.80 37.49
CA ALA A 216 9.57 -2.21 37.44
C ALA A 216 8.27 -2.61 36.69
N ALA A 217 8.48 -3.51 35.74
CA ALA A 217 7.49 -4.30 35.03
C ALA A 217 6.48 -4.99 35.96
N SER A 218 5.20 -4.83 35.62
CA SER A 218 4.06 -5.50 36.20
C SER A 218 3.08 -5.83 35.07
N THR A 219 2.86 -7.13 34.85
CA THR A 219 1.66 -7.78 34.30
C THR A 219 0.67 -6.92 33.50
N ALA A 220 0.51 -7.28 32.22
CA ALA A 220 -0.47 -6.78 31.25
C ALA A 220 -1.78 -6.30 31.90
N SER A 221 -2.01 -4.98 31.86
CA SER A 221 -3.25 -4.37 32.33
C SER A 221 -3.80 -3.36 31.33
N ARG A 222 -4.90 -3.77 30.67
CA ARG A 222 -6.21 -3.08 30.70
C ARG A 222 -6.24 -1.58 30.34
N GLY A 223 -5.54 -1.13 29.31
CA GLY A 223 -5.96 0.09 28.62
C GLY A 223 -7.40 -0.07 28.08
N PRO A 224 -8.17 1.01 27.89
CA PRO A 224 -9.52 0.89 27.37
C PRO A 224 -9.45 0.26 25.96
N ARG A 225 -10.26 -0.78 25.72
CA ARG A 225 -10.42 -1.44 24.39
C ARG A 225 -10.97 -0.49 23.32
N THR A 226 -11.31 0.72 23.71
CA THR A 226 -11.88 1.76 22.89
C THR A 226 -11.25 3.06 23.33
N ILE A 227 -10.64 3.79 22.41
CA ILE A 227 -10.13 5.13 22.71
C ILE A 227 -11.19 6.16 22.34
N GLU A 228 -11.30 7.22 23.13
CA GLU A 228 -12.04 8.41 22.74
C GLU A 228 -11.12 9.30 21.90
N LEU A 229 -11.58 9.66 20.70
CA LEU A 229 -10.85 10.63 19.89
C LEU A 229 -10.89 12.00 20.58
N PRO A 230 -9.84 12.83 20.43
CA PRO A 230 -9.82 14.16 21.03
C PRO A 230 -11.08 14.95 20.68
N GLY A 231 -11.71 15.54 21.70
CA GLY A 231 -13.02 16.18 21.60
C GLY A 231 -14.20 15.30 22.04
N GLY A 232 -13.98 14.04 22.45
CA GLY A 232 -14.89 13.24 23.28
C GLY A 232 -16.20 12.77 22.62
N GLN A 233 -16.39 12.99 21.32
CA GLN A 233 -17.65 12.68 20.62
C GLN A 233 -17.64 11.38 19.82
N LEU A 234 -16.46 10.80 19.59
CA LEU A 234 -16.28 9.60 18.78
C LEU A 234 -15.30 8.66 19.42
N THR A 235 -15.55 7.38 19.23
CA THR A 235 -14.73 6.30 19.75
C THR A 235 -14.09 5.50 18.63
N MET A 236 -12.90 4.96 18.89
CA MET A 236 -12.23 4.01 18.01
C MET A 236 -11.89 2.73 18.79
N PRO A 237 -12.49 1.58 18.44
CA PRO A 237 -12.21 0.31 19.09
C PRO A 237 -10.86 -0.25 18.66
N PHE A 238 -10.10 -0.76 19.62
CA PHE A 238 -8.80 -1.41 19.46
C PHE A 238 -8.87 -2.86 19.93
N VAL A 239 -8.11 -3.72 19.27
CA VAL A 239 -7.93 -5.11 19.66
C VAL A 239 -6.49 -5.34 20.07
N SER A 240 -6.30 -6.06 21.17
CA SER A 240 -4.98 -6.53 21.62
C SER A 240 -4.51 -7.66 20.72
N ILE A 241 -3.34 -7.46 20.12
CA ILE A 241 -2.65 -8.44 19.29
C ILE A 241 -1.50 -8.99 20.13
N PRO A 242 -1.48 -10.31 20.43
CA PRO A 242 -0.37 -10.89 21.18
C PRO A 242 0.92 -10.73 20.38
N GLY A 243 2.04 -10.52 21.06
CA GLY A 243 3.35 -10.56 20.41
C GLY A 243 3.75 -11.99 20.08
N GLY A 244 4.62 -12.17 19.09
CA GLY A 244 5.11 -13.48 18.69
C GLY A 244 5.94 -13.45 17.42
N SER A 245 6.47 -14.62 17.08
CA SER A 245 7.18 -14.83 15.82
C SER A 245 6.24 -15.38 14.75
N PHE A 246 6.44 -14.96 13.50
CA PHE A 246 5.72 -15.48 12.35
C PHE A 246 6.60 -15.51 11.10
N ARG A 247 6.12 -16.22 10.07
CA ARG A 247 6.76 -16.21 8.75
C ARG A 247 6.14 -15.12 7.90
N MET A 248 6.94 -14.12 7.55
CA MET A 248 6.53 -12.98 6.73
C MET A 248 6.86 -13.23 5.26
N GLY A 249 5.94 -12.88 4.36
CA GLY A 249 6.08 -13.08 2.92
C GLY A 249 5.51 -14.39 2.39
N SER A 250 5.78 -14.70 1.11
CA SER A 250 5.21 -15.87 0.44
C SER A 250 6.14 -16.50 -0.61
N VAL A 251 6.40 -17.80 -0.48
CA VAL A 251 7.13 -18.60 -1.48
C VAL A 251 6.39 -18.76 -2.82
N HIS A 252 5.10 -18.43 -2.84
CA HIS A 252 4.26 -18.46 -4.04
C HIS A 252 3.81 -17.05 -4.45
N GLY A 253 4.34 -16.02 -3.78
CA GLY A 253 4.07 -14.62 -4.05
C GLY A 253 4.96 -14.03 -5.13
N ASP A 254 4.73 -12.76 -5.45
CA ASP A 254 5.58 -12.01 -6.35
C ASP A 254 6.98 -11.75 -5.76
N ALA A 255 7.93 -11.33 -6.58
CA ALA A 255 9.32 -11.14 -6.16
C ALA A 255 9.49 -10.28 -4.88
N PRO A 256 8.76 -9.15 -4.68
CA PRO A 256 8.89 -8.34 -3.46
C PRO A 256 8.31 -9.00 -2.19
N GLU A 257 7.59 -10.11 -2.33
CA GLU A 257 7.07 -10.91 -1.20
C GLU A 257 8.05 -12.00 -0.76
N GLN A 258 9.23 -12.07 -1.41
CA GLN A 258 10.27 -13.05 -1.16
C GLN A 258 11.57 -12.36 -0.71
N PRO A 259 12.44 -13.06 0.03
CA PRO A 259 12.24 -14.40 0.60
C PRO A 259 11.26 -14.39 1.79
N VAL A 260 10.71 -15.58 2.07
CA VAL A 260 10.01 -15.79 3.35
C VAL A 260 11.04 -15.84 4.47
N HIS A 261 10.87 -14.98 5.46
CA HIS A 261 11.79 -14.83 6.60
C HIS A 261 11.01 -14.87 7.93
N GLU A 262 11.72 -15.11 9.02
CA GLU A 262 11.15 -15.09 10.37
C GLU A 262 11.17 -13.67 10.91
N VAL A 263 10.05 -13.23 11.46
CA VAL A 263 9.88 -11.90 12.06
C VAL A 263 9.31 -12.06 13.44
N HIS A 264 9.86 -11.33 14.42
CA HIS A 264 9.28 -11.18 15.74
C HIS A 264 8.60 -9.81 15.86
N VAL A 265 7.35 -9.78 16.32
CA VAL A 265 6.66 -8.54 16.69
C VAL A 265 6.28 -8.57 18.16
N ASP A 266 6.51 -7.47 18.86
CA ASP A 266 6.03 -7.31 20.25
C ASP A 266 4.51 -7.30 20.30
N ALA A 267 3.93 -7.45 21.49
CA ALA A 267 2.49 -7.26 21.65
C ALA A 267 2.11 -5.81 21.38
N PHE A 268 1.01 -5.58 20.65
CA PHE A 268 0.52 -4.25 20.33
C PHE A 268 -1.01 -4.22 20.32
N ARG A 269 -1.57 -3.03 20.14
CA ARG A 269 -3.01 -2.86 19.92
C ARG A 269 -3.24 -2.23 18.56
N MET A 270 -4.20 -2.75 17.81
CA MET A 270 -4.56 -2.25 16.48
C MET A 270 -6.04 -1.88 16.43
N SER A 271 -6.40 -0.81 15.74
CA SER A 271 -7.80 -0.44 15.55
C SER A 271 -8.54 -1.57 14.84
N ALA A 272 -9.72 -1.92 15.36
CA ALA A 272 -10.48 -3.06 14.86
C ALA A 272 -10.90 -2.90 13.39
N THR A 273 -10.97 -1.66 12.91
CA THR A 273 -11.38 -1.29 11.55
C THR A 273 -10.39 -0.29 10.96
N LEU A 274 -10.52 -0.05 9.65
CA LEU A 274 -10.01 1.18 9.05
C LEU A 274 -10.64 2.42 9.71
N VAL A 275 -9.96 3.56 9.61
CA VAL A 275 -10.49 4.85 10.04
C VAL A 275 -11.64 5.25 9.12
N THR A 276 -12.77 5.58 9.73
CA THR A 276 -14.01 5.94 9.02
C THR A 276 -14.03 7.41 8.59
N GLY A 277 -14.86 7.73 7.59
CA GLY A 277 -15.08 9.12 7.17
C GLY A 277 -15.56 10.02 8.32
N LYS A 278 -16.40 9.52 9.23
CA LYS A 278 -16.86 10.25 10.42
C LYS A 278 -15.73 10.57 11.40
N GLN A 279 -14.85 9.61 11.65
CA GLN A 279 -13.68 9.81 12.52
C GLN A 279 -12.71 10.80 11.88
N PHE A 280 -12.42 10.66 10.59
CA PHE A 280 -11.54 11.59 9.88
C PHE A 280 -12.11 13.01 9.84
N ALA A 281 -13.43 13.18 9.67
CA ALA A 281 -14.06 14.49 9.74
C ALA A 281 -13.92 15.16 11.13
N ALA A 282 -13.85 14.39 12.21
CA ALA A 282 -13.56 14.94 13.54
C ALA A 282 -12.12 15.49 13.62
N PHE A 283 -11.17 14.76 13.04
CA PHE A 283 -9.79 15.25 12.88
C PHE A 283 -9.74 16.55 12.07
N LEU A 284 -10.44 16.64 10.93
CA LEU A 284 -10.46 17.85 10.11
C LEU A 284 -10.99 19.07 10.86
N ARG A 285 -12.03 18.90 11.68
CA ARG A 285 -12.55 19.97 12.57
C ARG A 285 -11.52 20.41 13.60
N ALA A 286 -10.78 19.46 14.19
CA ALA A 286 -9.78 19.74 15.21
C ALA A 286 -8.47 20.30 14.63
N LYS A 287 -8.15 19.97 13.37
CA LYS A 287 -6.92 20.36 12.68
C LYS A 287 -7.24 20.95 11.29
N PRO A 288 -7.78 22.18 11.21
CA PRO A 288 -8.22 22.79 9.94
C PRO A 288 -7.15 22.94 8.85
N ARG A 289 -5.86 22.89 9.22
CA ARG A 289 -4.74 22.83 8.25
C ARG A 289 -4.82 21.61 7.33
N TRP A 290 -5.46 20.53 7.77
CA TRP A 290 -5.68 19.31 6.99
C TRP A 290 -7.00 19.33 6.23
N SER A 291 -7.79 20.42 6.31
CA SER A 291 -9.08 20.55 5.61
C SER A 291 -8.92 20.43 4.09
N LYS A 292 -10.01 20.05 3.42
CA LYS A 292 -10.07 20.00 1.95
C LYS A 292 -9.72 21.33 1.32
N ARG A 293 -10.07 22.45 1.97
CA ARG A 293 -9.78 23.81 1.47
C ARG A 293 -8.30 24.20 1.63
N ALA A 294 -7.60 23.65 2.62
CA ALA A 294 -6.19 23.90 2.84
C ALA A 294 -5.28 23.10 1.91
N ALA A 295 -5.80 22.01 1.32
CA ALA A 295 -5.05 21.17 0.38
C ALA A 295 -4.67 21.92 -0.91
N SER A 296 -3.44 21.72 -1.38
CA SER A 296 -2.97 22.31 -2.64
C SER A 296 -3.75 21.76 -3.85
N PRO A 297 -4.41 22.60 -4.66
CA PRO A 297 -5.19 22.15 -5.82
C PRO A 297 -4.38 21.44 -6.90
N GLY A 298 -3.04 21.53 -6.88
CA GLY A 298 -2.16 20.78 -7.77
C GLY A 298 -1.84 19.40 -7.19
N ARG A 299 -0.91 19.36 -6.22
CA ARG A 299 -0.41 18.09 -5.64
C ARG A 299 -1.48 17.25 -4.94
N HIS A 300 -2.53 17.88 -4.43
CA HIS A 300 -3.57 17.23 -3.65
C HIS A 300 -4.96 17.43 -4.27
N ALA A 301 -5.05 17.52 -5.60
CA ALA A 301 -6.31 17.73 -6.33
C ALA A 301 -7.40 16.69 -5.97
N ASP A 302 -6.99 15.44 -5.77
CA ASP A 302 -7.87 14.33 -5.41
C ASP A 302 -8.08 14.17 -3.89
N TYR A 303 -7.54 15.06 -3.06
CA TYR A 303 -7.68 14.98 -1.61
C TYR A 303 -9.12 15.18 -1.18
N LEU A 304 -9.62 14.23 -0.39
CA LEU A 304 -11.01 14.16 0.06
C LEU A 304 -12.00 14.35 -1.08
N ARG A 305 -11.70 13.83 -2.29
CA ARG A 305 -12.50 14.07 -3.51
C ARG A 305 -13.99 13.83 -3.29
N GLU A 306 -14.34 12.73 -2.61
CA GLU A 306 -15.73 12.37 -2.34
C GLU A 306 -16.41 13.23 -1.25
N PHE A 307 -15.65 13.94 -0.41
CA PHE A 307 -16.22 14.74 0.68
C PHE A 307 -16.82 16.06 0.15
N GLN A 308 -17.89 16.50 0.80
CA GLN A 308 -18.44 17.84 0.63
C GLN A 308 -17.79 18.78 1.66
N GLY A 309 -16.75 19.50 1.24
CA GLY A 309 -15.86 20.18 2.18
C GLY A 309 -15.15 19.17 3.08
N ASP A 310 -15.28 19.33 4.40
CA ASP A 310 -14.72 18.41 5.41
C ASP A 310 -15.77 17.41 5.93
N THR A 311 -16.91 17.28 5.24
CA THR A 311 -18.01 16.38 5.62
C THR A 311 -18.01 15.14 4.71
N PRO A 312 -18.04 13.91 5.26
CA PRO A 312 -18.10 12.69 4.47
C PRO A 312 -19.43 12.63 3.69
N PRO A 313 -19.49 11.88 2.58
CA PRO A 313 -20.72 11.68 1.83
C PRO A 313 -21.85 11.16 2.74
N ARG A 314 -23.06 11.69 2.57
CA ARG A 314 -24.24 11.24 3.32
C ARG A 314 -24.47 9.74 3.13
N GLY A 315 -24.62 9.01 4.23
CA GLY A 315 -24.78 7.55 4.22
C GLY A 315 -23.48 6.76 4.02
N ARG A 316 -22.32 7.42 4.04
CA ARG A 316 -20.98 6.80 4.00
C ARG A 316 -20.10 7.23 5.17
N GLU A 317 -20.71 7.70 6.25
CA GLU A 317 -20.01 8.17 7.45
C GLU A 317 -19.20 7.03 8.10
N SER A 318 -19.69 5.80 7.99
CA SER A 318 -19.05 4.57 8.51
C SER A 318 -18.15 3.86 7.49
N ALA A 319 -18.10 4.33 6.24
CA ALA A 319 -17.16 3.80 5.26
C ALA A 319 -15.72 4.25 5.59
N PRO A 320 -14.69 3.46 5.22
CA PRO A 320 -13.30 3.90 5.33
C PRO A 320 -13.09 5.25 4.64
N VAL A 321 -12.33 6.14 5.26
CA VAL A 321 -11.85 7.33 4.56
C VAL A 321 -10.85 6.88 3.49
N THR A 322 -11.08 7.31 2.25
CA THR A 322 -10.14 7.18 1.13
C THR A 322 -9.86 8.58 0.57
N HIS A 323 -9.14 8.67 -0.55
CA HIS A 323 -8.77 9.96 -1.13
C HIS A 323 -7.87 10.79 -0.19
N ILE A 324 -7.00 10.12 0.55
CA ILE A 324 -6.02 10.77 1.41
C ILE A 324 -4.60 10.32 1.07
N GLY A 325 -3.63 11.21 1.26
CA GLY A 325 -2.22 10.86 1.18
C GLY A 325 -1.72 10.29 2.52
N TRP A 326 -0.53 9.69 2.51
CA TRP A 326 0.08 9.09 3.69
C TRP A 326 0.24 10.12 4.83
N MET A 327 0.60 11.36 4.49
CA MET A 327 0.85 12.39 5.50
C MET A 327 -0.39 12.77 6.31
N ALA A 328 -1.56 12.81 5.66
CA ALA A 328 -2.82 13.08 6.35
C ALA A 328 -3.23 11.90 7.24
N ALA A 329 -2.90 10.66 6.85
CA ALA A 329 -3.10 9.47 7.68
C ALA A 329 -2.19 9.48 8.92
N ALA A 330 -0.90 9.82 8.75
CA ALA A 330 0.04 9.97 9.86
C ALA A 330 -0.38 11.09 10.83
N ALA A 331 -0.82 12.24 10.31
CA ALA A 331 -1.32 13.36 11.11
C ALA A 331 -2.59 13.04 11.90
N PHE A 332 -3.50 12.24 11.32
CA PHE A 332 -4.63 11.72 12.05
C PHE A 332 -4.16 10.85 13.22
N CYS A 333 -3.20 9.94 12.98
CA CYS A 333 -2.69 9.04 14.00
C CYS A 333 -2.07 9.83 15.17
N GLU A 334 -1.18 10.79 14.88
CA GLU A 334 -0.57 11.65 15.90
C GLU A 334 -1.64 12.37 16.73
N TRP A 335 -2.62 12.99 16.06
CA TRP A 335 -3.73 13.68 16.74
C TRP A 335 -4.53 12.72 17.63
N ALA A 336 -4.76 11.49 17.20
CA ALA A 336 -5.50 10.49 17.94
C ALA A 336 -4.68 9.78 19.05
N GLY A 337 -3.40 10.14 19.25
CA GLY A 337 -2.50 9.43 20.19
C GLY A 337 -2.15 8.02 19.72
N CYS A 338 -2.01 7.82 18.42
CA CYS A 338 -1.77 6.55 17.76
C CYS A 338 -0.64 6.68 16.71
N ALA A 339 -0.28 5.58 16.06
CA ALA A 339 0.61 5.53 14.91
C ALA A 339 0.00 4.72 13.76
N LEU A 340 0.58 4.81 12.56
CA LEU A 340 0.33 3.84 11.49
C LEU A 340 1.00 2.50 11.85
N PRO A 341 0.41 1.35 11.48
CA PRO A 341 1.06 0.06 11.67
C PRO A 341 2.36 -0.03 10.86
N THR A 342 3.36 -0.73 11.38
CA THR A 342 4.43 -1.25 10.51
C THR A 342 3.86 -2.32 9.59
N GLU A 343 4.52 -2.57 8.45
CA GLU A 343 4.12 -3.62 7.54
C GLU A 343 4.12 -4.99 8.21
N ALA A 344 5.10 -5.24 9.08
CA ALA A 344 5.21 -6.47 9.86
C ALA A 344 4.05 -6.62 10.85
N GLN A 345 3.71 -5.55 11.58
CA GLN A 345 2.52 -5.54 12.44
C GLN A 345 1.25 -5.83 11.64
N TRP A 346 1.12 -5.23 10.46
CA TRP A 346 -0.03 -5.43 9.60
C TRP A 346 -0.14 -6.89 9.13
N GLU A 347 0.93 -7.48 8.61
CA GLU A 347 0.92 -8.86 8.11
C GLU A 347 0.66 -9.86 9.24
N TYR A 348 1.34 -9.72 10.38
CA TYR A 348 1.13 -10.54 11.56
C TYR A 348 -0.33 -10.52 12.01
N ALA A 349 -0.90 -9.31 12.11
CA ALA A 349 -2.27 -9.10 12.50
C ALA A 349 -3.27 -9.70 11.50
N ALA A 350 -2.97 -9.62 10.19
CA ALA A 350 -3.81 -10.16 9.13
C ALA A 350 -3.82 -11.69 9.11
N GLN A 351 -2.69 -12.34 9.41
CA GLN A 351 -2.60 -13.81 9.53
C GLN A 351 -3.47 -14.39 10.65
N GLY A 352 -3.86 -13.57 11.64
CA GLY A 352 -4.82 -13.94 12.67
C GLY A 352 -4.32 -15.03 13.64
N GLY A 353 -3.00 -15.23 13.75
CA GLY A 353 -2.41 -16.27 14.60
C GLY A 353 -2.51 -17.70 14.03
N GLU A 354 -3.12 -17.88 12.86
CA GLU A 354 -3.37 -19.19 12.23
C GLU A 354 -2.68 -19.31 10.86
N ALA A 355 -1.71 -18.43 10.56
CA ALA A 355 -1.00 -18.37 9.26
C ALA A 355 -1.96 -18.28 8.05
N HIS A 356 -3.06 -17.53 8.19
CA HIS A 356 -4.05 -17.39 7.14
C HIS A 356 -3.48 -16.75 5.86
N GLY A 357 -3.85 -17.29 4.70
CA GLY A 357 -3.49 -16.71 3.39
C GLY A 357 -4.29 -15.45 3.02
N TYR A 358 -5.45 -15.26 3.64
CA TYR A 358 -6.31 -14.08 3.51
C TYR A 358 -6.70 -13.56 4.90
N GLY A 359 -6.78 -12.25 5.08
CA GLY A 359 -7.12 -11.60 6.37
C GLY A 359 -8.60 -11.75 6.78
N THR A 360 -9.22 -12.88 6.49
CA THR A 360 -10.64 -13.17 6.77
C THR A 360 -10.78 -14.09 7.98
N ARG A 361 -12.02 -14.30 8.42
CA ARG A 361 -12.37 -15.14 9.58
C ARG A 361 -11.72 -16.53 9.60
N ASN A 362 -11.55 -17.15 8.44
CA ASN A 362 -11.11 -18.54 8.28
C ASN A 362 -9.97 -18.67 7.25
N GLY A 363 -9.35 -17.56 6.87
CA GLY A 363 -8.26 -17.55 5.90
C GLY A 363 -8.66 -17.82 4.46
N THR A 364 -9.96 -17.90 4.12
CA THR A 364 -10.46 -18.11 2.75
C THR A 364 -11.09 -16.83 2.18
N LEU A 365 -11.13 -16.74 0.85
CA LEU A 365 -11.61 -15.53 0.16
C LEU A 365 -12.93 -15.78 -0.58
N HIS A 366 -13.97 -15.04 -0.16
CA HIS A 366 -15.32 -15.07 -0.73
C HIS A 366 -15.96 -13.68 -0.56
N SER A 367 -16.84 -13.25 -1.47
CA SER A 367 -17.57 -11.97 -1.36
C SER A 367 -18.36 -11.78 -0.05
N ARG A 368 -18.66 -12.85 0.69
CA ARG A 368 -19.30 -12.79 2.02
C ARG A 368 -18.30 -12.45 3.13
N LEU A 369 -17.02 -12.70 2.91
CA LEU A 369 -15.93 -12.52 3.87
C LEU A 369 -15.10 -11.26 3.60
N ALA A 370 -15.17 -10.69 2.40
CA ALA A 370 -14.39 -9.53 2.00
C ALA A 370 -15.08 -8.76 0.86
N ASN A 371 -14.84 -7.45 0.78
CA ASN A 371 -15.22 -6.62 -0.36
C ASN A 371 -14.03 -6.51 -1.32
N TYR A 372 -14.09 -7.20 -2.47
CA TYR A 372 -13.02 -7.20 -3.48
C TYR A 372 -13.59 -7.48 -4.88
N GLY A 373 -12.73 -7.43 -5.90
CA GLY A 373 -13.05 -7.77 -7.29
C GLY A 373 -13.99 -6.79 -7.99
N GLY A 374 -14.29 -5.64 -7.39
CA GLY A 374 -15.22 -4.64 -7.92
C GLY A 374 -16.69 -4.98 -7.68
N THR A 375 -17.01 -5.98 -6.85
CA THR A 375 -18.37 -6.50 -6.66
C THR A 375 -19.33 -5.46 -6.08
N ALA A 376 -18.89 -4.66 -5.11
CA ALA A 376 -19.68 -3.56 -4.54
C ALA A 376 -19.55 -2.22 -5.30
N GLY A 377 -18.60 -2.13 -6.26
CA GLY A 377 -18.33 -0.91 -7.04
C GLY A 377 -17.70 0.25 -6.26
N SER A 378 -17.53 0.14 -4.94
CA SER A 378 -16.84 1.12 -4.08
C SER A 378 -16.55 0.51 -2.69
N VAL A 379 -15.94 1.29 -1.78
CA VAL A 379 -15.80 0.89 -0.37
C VAL A 379 -17.17 0.65 0.28
N THR A 380 -17.23 -0.26 1.24
CA THR A 380 -18.41 -0.50 2.08
C THR A 380 -18.16 -0.04 3.50
N ASP A 381 -19.22 0.18 4.27
CA ASP A 381 -19.12 0.42 5.71
C ASP A 381 -18.17 -0.60 6.37
N VAL A 382 -17.35 -0.12 7.29
CA VAL A 382 -16.49 -1.00 8.07
C VAL A 382 -17.33 -2.03 8.83
N ARG A 383 -16.77 -3.22 9.05
CA ARG A 383 -17.46 -4.34 9.73
C ARG A 383 -18.67 -4.91 9.00
N LYS A 384 -18.82 -4.63 7.70
CA LYS A 384 -19.82 -5.31 6.87
C LYS A 384 -19.54 -6.81 6.73
N HIS A 385 -18.27 -7.19 6.74
CA HIS A 385 -17.81 -8.58 6.68
C HIS A 385 -17.32 -9.06 8.06
N PRO A 386 -17.31 -10.38 8.34
CA PRO A 386 -16.80 -10.91 9.60
C PRO A 386 -15.31 -10.60 9.84
N ALA A 387 -14.95 -10.41 11.11
CA ALA A 387 -13.55 -10.22 11.51
C ALA A 387 -12.70 -11.50 11.36
N ASN A 388 -11.38 -11.31 11.25
CA ASN A 388 -10.39 -12.39 11.41
C ASN A 388 -10.33 -12.91 12.87
N PRO A 389 -9.57 -13.98 13.18
CA PRO A 389 -9.50 -14.55 14.54
C PRO A 389 -9.02 -13.57 15.63
N PHE A 390 -8.22 -12.57 15.25
CA PHE A 390 -7.82 -11.47 16.14
C PHE A 390 -8.88 -10.37 16.28
N GLY A 391 -10.07 -10.50 15.70
CA GLY A 391 -11.13 -9.50 15.83
C GLY A 391 -10.93 -8.26 14.97
N LEU A 392 -10.04 -8.32 13.97
CA LEU A 392 -9.82 -7.25 13.00
C LEU A 392 -10.71 -7.45 11.78
N TYR A 393 -11.36 -6.37 11.37
CA TYR A 393 -12.25 -6.33 10.22
C TYR A 393 -11.52 -5.80 8.99
N ASP A 394 -12.00 -6.22 7.83
CA ASP A 394 -11.59 -5.66 6.54
C ASP A 394 -10.07 -5.75 6.26
N MET A 395 -9.37 -6.76 6.83
CA MET A 395 -7.94 -7.01 6.54
C MET A 395 -7.71 -7.61 5.14
N ALA A 396 -8.78 -7.93 4.40
CA ALA A 396 -8.75 -8.34 3.00
C ALA A 396 -9.78 -7.51 2.21
N GLY A 397 -9.29 -6.67 1.30
CA GLY A 397 -10.12 -5.80 0.46
C GLY A 397 -10.65 -4.57 1.18
N ASN A 398 -11.80 -4.08 0.71
CA ASN A 398 -12.41 -2.79 1.05
C ASN A 398 -11.53 -1.59 0.65
N ALA A 399 -10.41 -1.34 1.32
CA ALA A 399 -9.44 -0.33 0.91
C ALA A 399 -8.01 -0.80 1.23
N TRP A 400 -7.07 -0.45 0.35
CA TRP A 400 -5.65 -0.56 0.66
C TRP A 400 -5.33 0.26 1.91
N GLU A 401 -4.34 -0.16 2.68
CA GLU A 401 -4.03 0.48 3.96
C GLU A 401 -2.58 0.95 4.03
N TRP A 402 -2.40 2.24 4.29
CA TRP A 402 -1.09 2.83 4.55
C TRP A 402 -0.40 2.17 5.75
N CYS A 403 0.84 1.75 5.54
CA CYS A 403 1.77 1.36 6.61
C CYS A 403 2.81 2.47 6.83
N ALA A 404 3.49 2.44 7.98
CA ALA A 404 4.53 3.40 8.32
C ALA A 404 5.77 3.27 7.40
N ASP A 405 6.06 2.05 6.94
CA ASP A 405 7.27 1.69 6.21
C ASP A 405 7.40 2.40 4.86
N GLU A 406 8.64 2.75 4.53
CA GLU A 406 9.04 3.05 3.14
C GLU A 406 9.07 1.75 2.34
N TYR A 407 8.63 1.83 1.10
CA TYR A 407 8.63 0.67 0.24
C TYR A 407 10.02 0.45 -0.34
N ASP A 408 10.60 -0.69 0.03
CA ASP A 408 11.77 -1.26 -0.60
C ASP A 408 11.45 -2.72 -1.00
N ALA A 409 11.65 -3.01 -2.29
CA ALA A 409 11.38 -4.32 -2.86
C ALA A 409 12.39 -5.38 -2.40
N GLU A 410 13.58 -4.95 -1.95
CA GLU A 410 14.66 -5.81 -1.48
C GLU A 410 14.69 -5.96 0.04
N PHE A 411 13.84 -5.22 0.77
CA PHE A 411 13.85 -5.21 2.23
C PHE A 411 13.78 -6.61 2.84
N TYR A 412 12.93 -7.50 2.31
CA TYR A 412 12.75 -8.86 2.82
C TYR A 412 14.02 -9.72 2.72
N ALA A 413 14.97 -9.36 1.86
CA ALA A 413 16.26 -10.04 1.72
C ALA A 413 17.36 -9.41 2.60
N SER A 414 17.08 -8.29 3.27
CA SER A 414 18.02 -7.61 4.16
C SER A 414 18.07 -8.26 5.54
N ASP A 415 19.19 -8.08 6.24
CA ASP A 415 19.34 -8.53 7.63
C ASP A 415 18.32 -7.85 8.56
N ALA A 416 18.00 -6.57 8.30
CA ALA A 416 17.07 -5.77 9.08
C ALA A 416 15.63 -6.32 9.06
N ALA A 417 15.23 -7.04 8.01
CA ALA A 417 13.89 -7.62 7.92
C ALA A 417 13.67 -8.77 8.93
N SER A 418 14.74 -9.41 9.43
CA SER A 418 14.65 -10.48 10.43
C SER A 418 14.85 -9.98 11.87
N GLU A 419 14.95 -8.66 12.07
CA GLU A 419 15.02 -8.07 13.41
C GLU A 419 13.67 -8.12 14.14
N THR A 420 13.68 -7.83 15.45
CA THR A 420 12.44 -7.65 16.20
C THR A 420 11.80 -6.31 15.85
N ASN A 421 10.51 -6.32 15.55
CA ASN A 421 9.74 -5.18 15.03
C ASN A 421 10.42 -4.53 13.82
N PRO A 422 10.64 -5.28 12.73
CA PRO A 422 11.38 -4.77 11.59
C PRO A 422 10.61 -3.60 10.97
N PHE A 423 11.36 -2.60 10.53
CA PHE A 423 10.83 -1.37 9.97
C PHE A 423 11.75 -0.89 8.86
N CYS A 424 11.16 -0.63 7.69
CA CYS A 424 11.88 -0.12 6.53
C CYS A 424 11.77 1.41 6.43
N GLY A 425 12.91 2.08 6.33
CA GLY A 425 13.02 3.54 6.23
C GLY A 425 13.29 4.21 7.57
N MET A 426 13.16 5.54 7.60
CA MET A 426 13.42 6.32 8.82
C MET A 426 12.13 6.57 9.60
N PRO A 427 12.11 6.41 10.93
CA PRO A 427 11.00 6.83 11.76
C PRO A 427 10.76 8.33 11.56
N VAL A 428 9.61 8.70 11.01
CA VAL A 428 9.27 10.11 10.81
C VAL A 428 8.88 10.66 12.18
N ALA A 429 9.72 11.56 12.72
CA ALA A 429 9.35 12.37 13.89
C ALA A 429 8.29 13.40 13.46
N PHE A 430 7.06 12.92 13.34
CA PHE A 430 5.93 13.69 12.90
C PHE A 430 5.46 14.58 14.06
N ARG A 431 6.15 15.70 14.29
CA ARG A 431 5.72 16.74 15.23
C ARG A 431 5.11 17.87 14.43
N ASP A 432 3.79 17.98 14.48
CA ASP A 432 3.05 19.05 13.79
C ASP A 432 3.28 19.09 12.26
N GLY A 433 3.36 17.93 11.60
CA GLY A 433 3.75 17.89 10.18
C GLY A 433 2.87 18.71 9.22
N ASP A 434 3.47 19.01 8.08
CA ASP A 434 2.94 19.83 6.99
C ASP A 434 2.74 18.96 5.73
N TRP A 435 1.84 19.41 4.86
CA TRP A 435 1.71 18.91 3.49
C TRP A 435 3.04 18.90 2.73
N ALA A 436 3.92 19.87 3.02
CA ALA A 436 5.22 20.00 2.37
C ALA A 436 6.27 18.97 2.83
N ASP A 437 6.06 18.30 3.96
CA ASP A 437 7.04 17.37 4.53
C ASP A 437 7.06 16.02 3.80
N ALA A 438 6.08 15.76 2.93
CA ALA A 438 6.04 14.55 2.13
C ALA A 438 7.03 14.64 0.98
N ASP A 439 8.17 13.95 1.09
CA ASP A 439 9.08 13.76 -0.03
C ASP A 439 8.32 13.08 -1.19
N PRO A 440 8.19 13.75 -2.36
CA PRO A 440 7.42 13.22 -3.48
C PRO A 440 8.04 11.97 -4.11
N SER A 441 9.32 11.68 -3.85
CA SER A 441 10.01 10.48 -4.33
C SER A 441 9.80 9.26 -3.43
N VAL A 442 9.38 9.47 -2.18
CA VAL A 442 9.19 8.38 -1.22
C VAL A 442 7.87 7.67 -1.50
N ARG A 443 7.97 6.35 -1.65
CA ARG A 443 6.82 5.43 -1.70
C ARG A 443 6.67 4.78 -0.35
N ARG A 444 5.44 4.70 0.16
CA ARG A 444 5.12 4.00 1.40
C ARG A 444 4.41 2.69 1.07
N VAL A 445 4.60 1.71 1.93
CA VAL A 445 3.94 0.41 1.83
C VAL A 445 2.43 0.58 1.97
N ILE A 446 1.67 -0.13 1.14
CA ILE A 446 0.23 -0.33 1.30
C ILE A 446 -0.12 -1.82 1.32
N ARG A 447 -1.10 -2.21 2.15
CA ARG A 447 -1.46 -3.61 2.39
C ARG A 447 -2.96 -3.90 2.26
N GLY A 448 -3.29 -5.18 2.11
CA GLY A 448 -4.67 -5.71 2.20
C GLY A 448 -5.52 -5.66 0.93
N GLY A 449 -5.12 -4.91 -0.10
CA GLY A 449 -5.94 -4.74 -1.29
C GLY A 449 -7.17 -3.87 -1.05
N SER A 450 -7.88 -3.51 -2.13
CA SER A 450 -9.08 -2.67 -2.08
C SER A 450 -10.32 -3.38 -2.63
N TRP A 451 -11.47 -2.71 -2.56
CA TRP A 451 -12.73 -3.17 -3.13
C TRP A 451 -12.66 -3.54 -4.62
N GLN A 452 -11.71 -2.98 -5.37
CA GLN A 452 -11.48 -3.28 -6.81
C GLN A 452 -10.33 -4.26 -7.06
N SER A 453 -9.55 -4.60 -6.04
CA SER A 453 -8.41 -5.52 -6.14
C SER A 453 -8.85 -6.96 -6.42
N LEU A 454 -8.03 -7.72 -7.15
CA LEU A 454 -8.28 -9.13 -7.44
C LEU A 454 -7.76 -10.02 -6.31
N SER A 455 -8.02 -11.33 -6.37
CA SER A 455 -7.64 -12.23 -5.26
C SER A 455 -6.14 -12.23 -5.02
N ALA A 456 -5.33 -12.06 -6.06
CA ALA A 456 -3.88 -12.01 -5.95
C ALA A 456 -3.38 -10.81 -5.10
N ASP A 457 -4.11 -9.71 -5.12
CA ASP A 457 -3.74 -8.44 -4.47
C ASP A 457 -4.30 -8.29 -3.04
N VAL A 458 -5.21 -9.18 -2.62
CA VAL A 458 -5.83 -9.17 -1.28
C VAL A 458 -5.30 -10.29 -0.37
N ARG A 459 -4.27 -11.03 -0.82
CA ARG A 459 -3.56 -12.00 0.02
C ARG A 459 -2.87 -11.27 1.17
N VAL A 460 -2.73 -11.94 2.31
CA VAL A 460 -2.03 -11.40 3.47
C VAL A 460 -0.59 -10.97 3.12
N ALA A 461 0.12 -11.80 2.34
CA ALA A 461 1.48 -11.50 1.93
C ALA A 461 1.59 -10.45 0.79
N ALA A 462 0.51 -10.11 0.07
CA ALA A 462 0.59 -9.24 -1.12
C ALA A 462 1.00 -7.79 -0.78
N ARG A 463 2.19 -7.37 -1.20
CA ARG A 463 2.74 -6.05 -0.91
C ARG A 463 2.58 -5.13 -2.11
N ALA A 464 2.22 -3.88 -1.87
CA ALA A 464 2.24 -2.84 -2.88
C ALA A 464 2.74 -1.53 -2.27
N SER A 465 2.86 -0.51 -3.11
CA SER A 465 3.26 0.82 -2.66
C SER A 465 2.51 1.93 -3.35
N GLN A 466 2.49 3.09 -2.70
CA GLN A 466 1.97 4.32 -3.28
C GLN A 466 2.85 5.51 -2.86
N MET A 467 2.92 6.52 -3.72
CA MET A 467 3.63 7.76 -3.45
C MET A 467 3.04 8.45 -2.22
N ALA A 468 3.88 8.76 -1.23
CA ALA A 468 3.43 9.30 0.05
C ALA A 468 2.69 10.65 -0.09
N SER A 469 3.07 11.42 -1.10
CA SER A 469 2.57 12.76 -1.40
C SER A 469 1.20 12.78 -2.11
N LEU A 470 0.74 11.66 -2.67
CA LEU A 470 -0.45 11.62 -3.52
C LEU A 470 -1.64 10.96 -2.84
N PRO A 471 -2.82 11.60 -2.85
CA PRO A 471 -4.07 10.96 -2.44
C PRO A 471 -4.42 9.78 -3.34
N SER A 472 -4.96 8.71 -2.75
CA SER A 472 -5.45 7.54 -3.51
C SER A 472 -6.91 7.24 -3.18
N GLY A 473 -7.73 7.06 -4.22
CA GLY A 473 -9.18 6.81 -4.07
C GLY A 473 -9.56 5.44 -3.54
N PHE A 474 -8.57 4.57 -3.38
CA PHE A 474 -8.76 3.19 -2.91
C PHE A 474 -7.89 2.87 -1.70
N CYS A 475 -7.18 3.87 -1.15
CA CYS A 475 -6.31 3.71 0.01
C CYS A 475 -6.84 4.50 1.19
N GLY A 476 -7.08 3.80 2.29
CA GLY A 476 -7.31 4.34 3.62
C GLY A 476 -6.17 3.92 4.55
N PHE A 477 -6.48 3.74 5.82
CA PHE A 477 -5.51 3.34 6.84
C PHE A 477 -6.22 2.85 8.11
N ARG A 478 -5.46 2.18 8.96
CA ARG A 478 -5.83 1.84 10.34
C ARG A 478 -4.72 2.30 11.29
N CYS A 479 -4.96 2.21 12.59
CA CYS A 479 -4.06 2.72 13.61
C CYS A 479 -3.51 1.60 14.50
N VAL A 480 -2.30 1.78 15.00
CA VAL A 480 -1.79 1.06 16.18
C VAL A 480 -1.68 2.02 17.36
N PHE A 481 -1.95 1.53 18.56
CA PHE A 481 -1.85 2.33 19.77
C PHE A 481 -0.38 2.50 20.16
N VAL A 482 0.02 3.71 20.54
CA VAL A 482 1.35 3.97 21.10
C VAL A 482 1.20 3.89 22.62
N GLU A 483 1.85 2.90 23.24
CA GLU A 483 1.93 2.87 24.70
C GLU A 483 2.99 3.89 25.15
N ASP A 484 2.65 4.70 26.16
CA ASP A 484 3.51 5.75 26.72
C ASP A 484 4.78 5.20 27.39
#